data_AF-A0A0A1FDE7-F1
#
_entry.id   AF-A0A0A1FDE7-F1
#
_cell.length_a   1.000
_cell.length_b   1.000
_cell.length_c   1.000
_cell.angle_alpha   90.00
_cell.angle_beta   90.00
_cell.angle_gamma   90.00
#
_symmetry.space_group_name_H-M   'P 1'
#
loop_
_entity.id
_entity.type
_entity.pdbx_description
1 polymer ?
#
loop_
_entity_poly.entity_id
_entity_poly.type
_entity_poly.pdbx_seq_one_letter_code
_entity_poly.pdbx_strand_id
1 'polypeptide(L)'
;MPTTKPAAQKSKFFRVALEGSTTDGRVIDRAFIEQMAASFNPDLYGARIWMEHIRGTLPDSPFKAYGDVTALKAEEVELGGAKKLALFAQISPTPELVAMNKARQKIYTSIEINPKFSDTGAAEPTTGFTSPSSHGC
;
A
#
# COMPACT_ATOMS: atom_id res chain seq x y z
N MET A 1 -28.39 -18.88 6.30
CA MET A 1 -28.64 -17.60 5.60
C MET A 1 -27.54 -17.44 4.57
N PRO A 2 -27.85 -17.18 3.28
CA PRO A 2 -26.80 -16.93 2.30
C PRO A 2 -26.17 -15.57 2.65
N THR A 3 -24.95 -15.57 3.14
CA THR A 3 -24.17 -14.36 3.34
C THR A 3 -23.74 -13.87 1.96
N THR A 4 -24.47 -12.90 1.41
CA THR A 4 -24.04 -12.18 0.21
C THR A 4 -22.68 -11.57 0.50
N LYS A 5 -21.62 -12.15 -0.07
CA LYS A 5 -20.26 -11.59 -0.04
C LYS A 5 -20.36 -10.16 -0.59
N PRO A 6 -20.06 -9.11 0.20
CA PRO A 6 -20.10 -7.75 -0.31
C PRO A 6 -19.21 -7.67 -1.54
N ALA A 7 -19.72 -7.08 -2.63
CA ALA A 7 -18.89 -6.80 -3.79
C ALA A 7 -17.67 -5.99 -3.32
N ALA A 8 -16.48 -6.49 -3.61
CA ALA A 8 -15.22 -5.88 -3.23
C ALA A 8 -15.19 -4.43 -3.75
N GLN A 9 -15.41 -3.47 -2.87
CA GLN A 9 -15.37 -2.05 -3.22
C GLN A 9 -13.93 -1.71 -3.56
N LYS A 10 -13.64 -1.31 -4.79
CA LYS A 10 -12.30 -0.85 -5.16
C LYS A 10 -12.17 0.64 -4.89
N SER A 11 -11.08 1.04 -4.25
CA SER A 11 -10.77 2.45 -4.04
C SER A 11 -10.45 3.15 -5.37
N LYS A 12 -10.41 4.48 -5.32
CA LYS A 12 -9.64 5.23 -6.33
C LYS A 12 -8.16 4.97 -6.11
N PHE A 13 -7.36 5.20 -7.14
CA PHE A 13 -5.91 5.25 -6.97
C PHE A 13 -5.54 6.44 -6.07
N PHE A 14 -4.72 6.20 -5.07
CA PHE A 14 -4.12 7.24 -4.24
C PHE A 14 -2.62 7.04 -4.17
N ARG A 15 -1.89 8.13 -3.93
CA ARG A 15 -0.44 8.14 -3.85
C ARG A 15 0.01 7.46 -2.55
N VAL A 16 0.95 6.53 -2.68
CA VAL A 16 1.47 5.72 -1.56
C VAL A 16 2.97 5.88 -1.36
N ALA A 17 3.69 6.30 -2.39
CA ALA A 17 5.10 6.66 -2.33
C ALA A 17 5.46 7.70 -3.38
N LEU A 18 6.58 8.37 -3.16
CA LEU A 18 7.19 9.37 -4.03
C LEU A 18 8.68 9.09 -4.11
N GLU A 19 9.30 9.27 -5.26
CA GLU A 19 10.75 9.15 -5.40
C GLU A 19 11.49 10.17 -4.53
N GLY A 20 12.64 9.74 -4.02
CA GLY A 20 13.53 10.53 -3.18
C GLY A 20 13.54 10.12 -1.71
N SER A 21 14.05 11.01 -0.86
CA SER A 21 14.22 10.76 0.56
C SER A 21 12.88 10.68 1.29
N THR A 22 12.71 9.62 2.05
CA THR A 22 11.57 9.41 2.96
C THR A 22 11.92 9.86 4.37
N THR A 23 10.89 10.15 5.17
CA THR A 23 11.02 10.58 6.57
C THR A 23 11.72 9.56 7.48
N ASP A 24 11.77 8.30 7.05
CA ASP A 24 12.44 7.17 7.72
C ASP A 24 13.92 7.01 7.29
N GLY A 25 14.47 7.98 6.56
CA GLY A 25 15.87 7.97 6.11
C GLY A 25 16.17 7.04 4.93
N ARG A 26 15.17 6.30 4.42
CA ARG A 26 15.29 5.51 3.19
C ARG A 26 15.16 6.40 1.96
N VAL A 27 15.87 6.07 0.88
CA VAL A 27 15.68 6.70 -0.44
C VAL A 27 14.89 5.74 -1.31
N ILE A 28 13.75 6.21 -1.85
CA ILE A 28 12.99 5.48 -2.84
C ILE A 28 13.53 5.86 -4.22
N ASP A 29 14.27 4.94 -4.83
CA ASP A 29 14.73 5.09 -6.21
C ASP A 29 13.56 5.04 -7.18
N ARG A 30 13.64 5.86 -8.22
CA ARG A 30 12.68 5.86 -9.33
C ARG A 30 12.50 4.48 -9.94
N ALA A 31 13.61 3.76 -10.13
CA ALA A 31 13.61 2.40 -10.66
C ALA A 31 12.77 1.44 -9.80
N PHE A 32 12.76 1.61 -8.47
CA PHE A 32 11.91 0.79 -7.61
C PHE A 32 10.43 1.06 -7.86
N ILE A 33 10.03 2.32 -8.05
CA ILE A 33 8.63 2.65 -8.35
C ILE A 33 8.20 2.07 -9.69
N GLU A 34 9.04 2.19 -10.72
CA GLU A 34 8.78 1.63 -12.05
C GLU A 34 8.68 0.10 -12.00
N GLN A 35 9.62 -0.56 -11.31
CA GLN A 35 9.60 -2.01 -11.13
C GLN A 35 8.36 -2.47 -10.37
N MET A 36 8.03 -1.84 -9.23
CA MET A 36 6.84 -2.21 -8.44
C MET A 36 5.55 -2.05 -9.24
N ALA A 37 5.43 -1.00 -10.07
CA ALA A 37 4.27 -0.82 -10.92
C ALA A 37 4.21 -1.84 -12.06
N ALA A 38 5.35 -2.25 -12.61
CA ALA A 38 5.43 -3.18 -13.74
C ALA A 38 5.33 -4.67 -13.33
N SER A 39 5.86 -5.04 -12.17
CA SER A 39 5.90 -6.43 -11.69
C SER A 39 4.67 -6.84 -10.90
N PHE A 40 3.86 -5.88 -10.42
CA PHE A 40 2.73 -6.19 -9.55
C PHE A 40 1.66 -7.00 -10.27
N ASN A 41 1.56 -8.26 -9.86
CA ASN A 41 0.55 -9.18 -10.33
C ASN A 41 -0.15 -9.84 -9.14
N PRO A 42 -1.41 -9.46 -8.83
CA PRO A 42 -2.17 -10.02 -7.72
C PRO A 42 -2.45 -11.52 -7.89
N ASP A 43 -2.34 -12.07 -9.11
CA ASP A 43 -2.48 -13.52 -9.37
C ASP A 43 -1.20 -14.30 -9.00
N LEU A 44 -0.04 -13.66 -9.02
CA LEU A 44 1.25 -14.27 -8.61
C LEU A 44 1.50 -14.12 -7.12
N TYR A 45 1.21 -12.94 -6.56
CA TYR A 45 1.38 -12.66 -5.15
C TYR A 45 0.38 -11.60 -4.65
N GLY A 46 -0.17 -11.81 -3.46
CA GLY A 46 -1.15 -10.91 -2.88
C GLY A 46 -0.54 -9.93 -1.88
N ALA A 47 -0.79 -8.63 -2.06
CA ALA A 47 -0.46 -7.62 -1.06
C ALA A 47 -1.70 -7.24 -0.23
N ARG A 48 -1.76 -7.71 1.02
CA ARG A 48 -2.74 -7.34 2.06
C ARG A 48 -2.46 -6.02 2.80
N ILE A 49 -3.52 -5.45 3.34
CA ILE A 49 -3.48 -4.25 4.18
C ILE A 49 -3.46 -4.69 5.65
N TRP A 50 -2.40 -4.32 6.36
CA TRP A 50 -2.25 -4.61 7.79
C TRP A 50 -2.41 -3.33 8.60
N MET A 51 -2.73 -3.45 9.88
CA MET A 51 -2.74 -2.30 10.79
C MET A 51 -1.37 -2.18 11.47
N GLU A 52 -0.71 -1.04 11.35
CA GLU A 52 0.63 -0.72 11.88
C GLU A 52 1.78 -1.71 11.57
N HIS A 53 1.75 -2.39 10.43
CA HIS A 53 2.70 -3.42 9.97
C HIS A 53 2.70 -4.66 10.88
N ILE A 54 1.69 -4.77 11.75
CA ILE A 54 1.52 -5.89 12.67
C ILE A 54 0.65 -6.94 12.01
N ARG A 55 1.21 -8.14 11.89
CA ARG A 55 0.49 -9.32 11.40
C ARG A 55 -0.11 -10.05 12.59
N GLY A 56 -1.43 -9.98 12.73
CA GLY A 56 -2.15 -10.77 13.73
C GLY A 56 -1.94 -12.27 13.50
N THR A 57 -1.70 -13.02 14.57
CA THR A 57 -1.61 -14.50 14.53
C THR A 57 -2.98 -15.16 14.49
N LEU A 58 -4.01 -14.46 14.98
CA LEU A 58 -5.40 -14.91 15.00
C LEU A 58 -6.22 -14.18 13.93
N PRO A 59 -7.16 -14.86 13.26
CA PRO A 59 -7.96 -14.28 12.18
C PRO A 59 -8.95 -13.19 12.65
N ASP A 60 -9.35 -13.21 13.91
CA ASP A 60 -10.29 -12.26 14.54
C ASP A 60 -9.58 -11.20 15.41
N SER A 61 -8.26 -11.08 15.30
CA SER A 61 -7.46 -10.09 16.01
C SER A 61 -7.77 -8.65 15.54
N PRO A 62 -7.61 -7.63 16.41
CA PRO A 62 -7.56 -6.24 15.96
C PRO A 62 -6.49 -5.98 14.88
N PHE A 63 -5.49 -6.84 14.73
CA PHE A 63 -4.44 -6.77 13.69
C PHE A 63 -4.68 -7.71 12.50
N LYS A 64 -5.94 -8.08 12.24
CA LYS A 64 -6.32 -8.81 11.02
C LYS A 64 -6.03 -7.99 9.75
N ALA A 65 -6.05 -8.66 8.60
CA ALA A 65 -5.96 -7.97 7.32
C ALA A 65 -7.24 -7.14 7.05
N TYR A 66 -7.06 -5.88 6.69
CA TYR A 66 -8.12 -4.88 6.48
C TYR A 66 -8.40 -4.60 5.00
N GLY A 67 -7.86 -5.43 4.11
CA GLY A 67 -8.09 -5.35 2.67
C GLY A 67 -6.92 -5.91 1.88
N ASP A 68 -7.00 -5.74 0.56
CA ASP A 68 -5.99 -6.20 -0.39
C ASP A 68 -5.69 -5.10 -1.41
N VAL A 69 -4.46 -5.02 -1.90
CA VAL A 69 -4.04 -4.19 -3.03
C VAL A 69 -4.47 -4.89 -4.30
N THR A 70 -5.17 -4.18 -5.16
CA THR A 70 -5.71 -4.72 -6.41
C THR A 70 -4.90 -4.29 -7.63
N ALA A 71 -4.23 -3.14 -7.56
CA ALA A 71 -3.39 -2.64 -8.65
C ALA A 71 -2.37 -1.62 -8.14
N LEU A 72 -1.23 -1.53 -8.82
CA LEU A 72 -0.24 -0.48 -8.66
C LEU A 72 -0.06 0.25 -10.00
N LYS A 73 0.25 1.54 -9.95
CA LYS A 73 0.65 2.33 -11.13
C LYS A 73 1.69 3.37 -10.73
N ALA A 74 2.57 3.71 -11.67
CA ALA A 74 3.54 4.78 -11.52
C ALA A 74 3.11 5.98 -12.38
N GLU A 75 3.09 7.18 -11.81
CA GLU A 75 2.77 8.41 -12.53
C GLU A 75 3.70 9.54 -12.09
N GLU A 76 4.11 10.39 -13.04
CA GLU A 76 4.86 11.60 -12.71
C GLU A 76 3.93 12.65 -12.11
N VAL A 77 4.37 13.25 -11.02
CA VAL A 77 3.68 14.33 -10.32
C VAL A 77 4.63 15.51 -10.15
N GLU A 78 4.10 16.71 -10.26
CA GLU A 78 4.85 17.93 -10.00
C GLU A 78 4.71 18.31 -8.51
N LEU A 79 5.83 18.46 -7.83
CA LEU A 79 5.89 18.76 -6.41
C LEU A 79 6.98 19.80 -6.16
N GLY A 80 6.57 20.99 -5.70
CA GLY A 80 7.50 22.09 -5.43
C GLY A 80 8.30 22.55 -6.66
N GLY A 81 7.75 22.42 -7.86
CA GLY A 81 8.40 22.79 -9.13
C GLY A 81 9.37 21.73 -9.68
N ALA A 82 9.46 20.55 -9.05
CA ALA A 82 10.21 19.41 -9.58
C ALA A 82 9.26 18.29 -10.00
N LYS A 83 9.53 17.68 -11.17
CA LYS A 83 8.86 16.45 -11.59
C LYS A 83 9.42 15.28 -10.80
N LYS A 84 8.54 14.51 -10.17
CA LYS A 84 8.88 13.33 -9.38
C LYS A 84 7.99 12.16 -9.75
N LEU A 85 8.53 10.95 -9.77
CA LEU A 85 7.73 9.75 -9.95
C LEU A 85 7.03 9.36 -8.64
N ALA A 86 5.72 9.14 -8.71
CA ALA A 86 4.91 8.69 -7.59
C ALA A 86 4.33 7.30 -7.88
N LEU A 87 4.31 6.46 -6.84
CA LEU A 87 3.57 5.20 -6.85
C LEU A 87 2.16 5.45 -6.35
N PHE A 88 1.19 4.96 -7.10
CA PHE A 88 -0.21 4.94 -6.71
C PHE A 88 -0.69 3.50 -6.54
N ALA A 89 -1.49 3.26 -5.51
CA ALA A 89 -2.12 1.98 -5.28
C ALA A 89 -3.64 2.09 -5.35
N GLN A 90 -4.26 1.02 -5.83
CA GLN A 90 -5.67 0.74 -5.66
C GLN A 90 -5.83 -0.40 -4.67
N ILE A 91 -6.76 -0.25 -3.74
CA ILE A 91 -7.06 -1.27 -2.74
C ILE A 91 -8.53 -1.67 -2.78
N SER A 92 -8.81 -2.85 -2.26
CA SER A 92 -10.13 -3.35 -1.88
C SER A 92 -10.21 -3.39 -0.36
N PRO A 93 -10.61 -2.29 0.31
CA PRO A 93 -10.70 -2.23 1.77
C PRO A 93 -11.87 -3.07 2.28
N THR A 94 -11.74 -3.60 3.49
CA THR A 94 -12.88 -4.19 4.20
C THR A 94 -13.81 -3.07 4.72
N PRO A 95 -15.09 -3.39 5.02
CA PRO A 95 -16.01 -2.42 5.60
C PRO A 95 -15.49 -1.78 6.90
N GLU A 96 -14.72 -2.52 7.71
CA GLU A 96 -14.14 -1.98 8.94
C GLU A 96 -13.06 -0.92 8.67
N LEU A 97 -12.23 -1.10 7.63
CA LEU A 97 -11.26 -0.08 7.23
C LEU A 97 -11.94 1.20 6.77
N VAL A 98 -13.02 1.08 6.01
CA VAL A 98 -13.83 2.22 5.59
C VAL A 98 -14.44 2.94 6.79
N ALA A 99 -14.94 2.18 7.78
CA ALA A 99 -15.49 2.74 9.01
C ALA A 99 -14.43 3.50 9.83
N MET A 100 -13.22 2.93 9.98
CA MET A 100 -12.10 3.58 10.66
C MET A 100 -11.67 4.88 9.97
N ASN A 101 -11.55 4.85 8.64
CA ASN A 101 -11.20 6.03 7.86
C ASN A 101 -12.25 7.15 8.01
N LYS A 102 -13.55 6.81 7.98
CA LYS A 102 -14.65 7.76 8.26
C LYS A 102 -14.60 8.33 9.68
N ALA A 103 -14.15 7.53 10.65
CA ALA A 103 -13.90 7.97 12.02
C ALA A 103 -12.59 8.79 12.16
N ARG A 104 -11.96 9.17 11.04
CA ARG A 104 -10.68 9.92 10.99
C ARG A 104 -9.51 9.17 11.64
N GLN A 105 -9.57 7.84 11.66
CA GLN A 105 -8.47 6.98 12.08
C GLN A 105 -7.76 6.40 10.84
N LYS A 106 -6.44 6.20 10.93
CA LYS A 106 -5.63 5.56 9.87
C LYS A 106 -5.82 6.23 8.49
N ILE A 107 -5.69 7.56 8.46
CA ILE A 107 -5.92 8.38 7.26
C ILE A 107 -4.77 8.24 6.26
N TYR A 108 -3.55 8.07 6.77
CA TYR A 108 -2.35 7.99 5.95
C TYR A 108 -1.94 6.54 5.71
N THR A 109 -1.17 6.32 4.65
CA THR A 109 -0.68 5.00 4.25
C THR A 109 0.83 5.01 4.10
N SER A 110 1.47 4.00 4.67
CA SER A 110 2.88 3.64 4.54
C SER A 110 2.98 2.42 3.64
N ILE A 111 4.15 2.22 3.04
CA ILE A 111 4.46 1.00 2.29
C ILE A 111 5.76 0.38 2.79
N GLU A 112 5.76 -0.95 2.88
CA GLU A 112 6.97 -1.75 3.04
C GLU A 112 7.46 -2.22 1.68
N ILE A 113 8.66 -1.77 1.30
CA ILE A 113 9.35 -2.20 0.09
C ILE A 113 10.39 -3.22 0.53
N ASN A 114 10.34 -4.42 -0.04
CA ASN A 114 11.40 -5.40 0.14
C ASN A 114 12.25 -5.44 -1.14
N PRO A 115 13.48 -4.89 -1.12
CA PRO A 115 14.32 -4.78 -2.31
C PRO A 115 14.89 -6.13 -2.79
N LYS A 116 14.69 -7.23 -2.05
CA LYS A 116 15.06 -8.58 -2.48
C LYS A 116 13.85 -9.50 -2.32
N PHE A 117 13.05 -9.62 -3.37
CA PHE A 117 11.98 -10.61 -3.43
C PHE A 117 12.14 -11.49 -4.67
N SER A 118 12.14 -12.81 -4.44
CA SER A 118 12.35 -13.88 -5.42
C SER A 118 13.74 -13.90 -6.07
N ASP A 119 14.13 -15.04 -6.63
CA ASP A 119 15.42 -15.28 -7.32
C ASP A 119 15.63 -14.39 -8.58
N THR A 120 14.75 -13.43 -8.82
CA THR A 120 14.74 -12.46 -9.91
C THR A 120 15.37 -11.11 -9.54
N GLY A 121 15.67 -10.84 -8.26
CA GLY A 121 16.32 -9.60 -7.82
C GLY A 121 15.45 -8.33 -7.99
N ALA A 122 14.14 -8.49 -8.16
CA ALA A 122 13.20 -7.39 -8.29
C ALA A 122 12.74 -6.88 -6.90
N ALA A 123 12.53 -5.57 -6.79
CA ALA A 123 11.92 -4.97 -5.62
C ALA A 123 10.40 -5.15 -5.69
N GLU A 124 9.82 -5.86 -4.72
CA GLU A 124 8.37 -5.98 -4.58
C GLU A 124 7.88 -5.32 -3.28
N PRO A 125 6.68 -4.72 -3.28
CA PRO A 125 6.09 -4.23 -2.05
C PRO A 125 5.68 -5.43 -1.19
N THR A 126 6.44 -5.70 -0.12
CA THR A 126 6.03 -6.67 0.89
C THR A 126 5.07 -6.00 1.86
N THR A 127 3.87 -5.69 1.36
CA THR A 127 2.62 -5.87 2.10
C THR A 127 2.61 -5.41 3.57
N GLY A 128 2.47 -4.10 3.73
CA GLY A 128 1.99 -3.44 4.94
C GLY A 128 1.55 -2.03 4.58
N PHE A 129 0.23 -1.79 4.57
CA PHE A 129 -0.39 -0.50 4.28
C PHE A 129 -0.85 0.15 5.57
N THR A 130 -0.01 0.94 6.23
CA THR A 130 -0.31 1.36 7.60
C THR A 130 -0.05 2.82 7.82
N SER A 131 -0.79 3.44 8.74
CA SER A 131 -0.62 4.86 9.07
C SER A 131 0.83 5.17 9.42
N PRO A 132 1.54 6.08 8.74
CA PRO A 132 2.69 6.71 9.34
C PRO A 132 2.20 7.52 10.54
N SER A 133 2.76 7.17 11.69
CA SER A 133 3.06 8.08 12.79
C SER A 133 3.40 9.48 12.29
N SER A 134 2.57 10.45 12.71
CA SER A 134 2.84 11.88 12.98
C SER A 134 3.70 12.77 12.07
N HIS A 135 4.36 12.29 11.02
CA HIS A 135 5.23 13.12 10.17
C HIS A 135 4.89 12.86 8.70
N GLY A 136 4.06 13.75 8.17
CA GLY A 136 3.60 13.75 6.79
C GLY A 136 4.77 13.75 5.80
N CYS A 137 4.52 13.09 4.67
CA CYS A 137 5.24 13.29 3.42
C CYS A 137 4.62 14.46 2.64
#